data_AF-D8UGY7-F1
#
_entry.id   AF-D8UGY7-F1
#
_cell.length_a   1.000
_cell.length_b   1.000
_cell.length_c   1.000
_cell.angle_alpha   90.00
_cell.angle_beta   90.00
_cell.angle_gamma   90.00
#
_symmetry.space_group_name_H-M   'P 1'
#
loop_
_entity.id
_entity.type
_entity.pdbx_description
1 polymer ?
#
loop_
_entity_poly.entity_id
_entity_poly.type
_entity_poly.pdbx_seq_one_letter_code
_entity_poly.pdbx_strand_id
1 'polypeptide(L)'
;MATAIELAIQNGNRDLVTILLTDAKRWYFASVQLVGEISQQGLPRPTRNEFQACGYRFRLFACKYFSCDLLHSGGSSPGLLAKVFARIHNVLYPGVDISQVAAQVERGRDVLQTLADKWAEPFIVEIDRRQAAEQEKTALVQTLKFSEEENITLVQKLKSLEEEKKALVQKLKSSEEEKKALTQEKKGLAQEKKALAQEKKALAWKLKLSEQKEKALAQEKKATVKDIAGLKRQLQQQGQ
;
A
#
# COMPACT_ATOMS: atom_id res chain seq x y z
N MET A 1 33.16 -20.91 24.46
CA MET A 1 34.14 -20.11 25.24
C MET A 1 34.13 -20.49 26.72
N ALA A 2 32.99 -20.45 27.43
CA ALA A 2 32.89 -20.81 28.85
C ALA A 2 33.46 -22.20 29.19
N THR A 3 33.09 -23.26 28.47
CA THR A 3 33.60 -24.63 28.69
C THR A 3 35.11 -24.75 28.47
N ALA A 4 35.65 -24.01 27.49
CA ALA A 4 37.08 -24.05 27.19
C ALA A 4 37.92 -23.30 28.26
N ILE A 5 37.34 -22.24 28.83
CA ILE A 5 37.86 -21.54 30.00
C ILE A 5 37.79 -22.44 31.24
N GLU A 6 36.70 -23.16 31.42
CA GLU A 6 36.50 -24.11 32.53
C GLU A 6 37.51 -25.26 32.47
N LEU A 7 37.76 -25.83 31.28
CA LEU A 7 38.82 -26.83 31.07
C LEU A 7 40.22 -26.26 31.38
N ALA A 8 40.50 -25.01 31.00
CA ALA A 8 41.75 -24.34 31.35
C ALA A 8 41.90 -24.10 32.86
N ILE A 9 40.80 -23.84 33.57
CA ILE A 9 40.78 -23.73 35.03
C ILE A 9 41.04 -25.09 35.68
N GLN A 10 40.36 -26.14 35.23
CA GLN A 10 40.51 -27.51 35.73
C GLN A 10 41.92 -28.06 35.50
N ASN A 11 42.57 -27.68 34.39
CA ASN A 11 43.95 -28.08 34.08
C ASN A 11 45.00 -27.33 34.93
N GLY A 12 44.60 -26.25 35.62
CA GLY A 12 45.47 -25.41 36.44
C GLY A 12 46.59 -24.72 35.66
N ASN A 13 47.68 -24.36 36.34
CA ASN A 13 48.84 -23.68 35.73
C ASN A 13 49.80 -24.65 34.99
N ARG A 14 49.43 -25.93 34.81
CA ARG A 14 50.37 -26.97 34.40
C ARG A 14 50.64 -26.97 32.90
N ASP A 15 49.60 -27.03 32.06
CA ASP A 15 49.75 -27.11 30.60
C ASP A 15 48.90 -26.08 29.85
N LEU A 16 49.36 -25.70 28.65
CA LEU A 16 48.63 -24.85 27.71
C LEU A 16 47.36 -25.56 27.24
N VAL A 17 46.23 -24.86 27.31
CA VAL A 17 44.96 -25.32 26.75
C VAL A 17 44.67 -24.56 25.47
N THR A 18 44.55 -25.29 24.35
CA THR A 18 44.14 -24.69 23.08
C THR A 18 42.62 -24.65 23.00
N ILE A 19 42.09 -23.44 22.99
CA ILE A 19 40.66 -23.16 22.92
C ILE A 19 40.27 -22.70 21.51
N LEU A 20 39.13 -23.18 21.03
CA LEU A 20 38.51 -22.70 19.79
C LEU A 20 37.47 -21.63 20.13
N LEU A 21 37.68 -20.42 19.63
CA LEU A 21 36.78 -19.28 19.75
C LEU A 21 36.16 -18.98 18.39
N THR A 22 34.97 -18.40 18.38
CA THR A 22 34.32 -17.95 17.14
C THR A 22 33.55 -16.66 17.38
N ASP A 23 33.56 -15.75 16.40
CA ASP A 23 32.82 -14.47 16.41
C ASP A 23 31.67 -14.45 15.38
N ALA A 24 31.15 -15.64 15.03
CA ALA A 24 30.18 -15.93 13.97
C ALA A 24 30.69 -15.77 12.53
N LYS A 25 31.80 -15.06 12.30
CA LYS A 25 32.42 -14.91 10.95
C LYS A 25 33.79 -15.55 10.85
N ARG A 26 34.49 -15.71 11.98
CA ARG A 26 35.86 -16.17 12.06
C ARG A 26 36.02 -17.12 13.22
N TRP A 27 36.92 -18.07 13.04
CA TRP A 27 37.29 -19.02 14.05
C TRP A 27 38.73 -18.73 14.48
N TYR A 28 38.99 -18.86 15.77
CA TYR A 28 40.27 -18.56 16.39
C TYR A 28 40.71 -19.77 17.21
N PHE A 29 41.91 -20.26 16.97
CA PHE A 29 42.59 -21.13 17.91
C PHE A 29 43.47 -20.27 18.80
N ALA A 30 43.19 -20.26 20.08
CA ALA A 30 43.98 -19.57 21.08
C ALA A 30 44.56 -20.59 22.05
N SER A 31 45.88 -20.63 22.20
CA SER A 31 46.52 -21.40 23.28
C SER A 31 46.67 -20.49 24.48
N VAL A 32 45.98 -20.86 25.57
CA VAL A 32 45.92 -20.07 26.80
C VAL A 32 46.43 -20.90 27.98
N GLN A 33 47.09 -20.26 28.92
CA GLN A 33 47.45 -20.85 30.22
C GLN A 33 46.72 -20.10 31.32
N LEU A 34 46.20 -20.82 32.30
CA LEU A 34 45.79 -20.20 33.54
C LEU A 34 47.03 -19.60 34.23
N VAL A 35 46.93 -18.36 34.67
CA VAL A 35 47.97 -17.68 35.46
C VAL A 35 47.60 -17.72 36.94
N GLY A 36 46.32 -17.56 37.23
CA GLY A 36 45.79 -17.66 38.59
C GLY A 36 44.40 -17.05 38.72
N GLU A 37 43.80 -17.23 39.89
CA GLU A 37 42.54 -16.61 40.26
C GLU A 37 42.76 -15.15 40.68
N ILE A 38 41.85 -14.26 40.29
CA ILE A 38 41.90 -12.86 40.66
C ILE A 38 41.33 -12.72 42.07
N SER A 39 42.19 -12.91 43.08
CA SER A 39 41.79 -12.66 44.46
C SER A 39 41.49 -11.17 44.70
N GLN A 40 40.69 -10.87 45.73
CA GLN A 40 40.27 -9.50 46.07
C GLN A 40 41.43 -8.53 46.38
N GLN A 41 42.65 -9.02 46.59
CA GLN A 41 43.83 -8.19 46.84
C GLN A 41 44.52 -7.67 45.57
N GLY A 42 43.93 -7.89 44.39
CA GLY A 42 44.32 -7.21 43.16
C GLY A 42 45.66 -7.70 42.62
N LEU A 43 45.61 -8.71 41.74
CA LEU A 43 46.77 -9.07 40.94
C LEU A 43 47.29 -7.83 40.16
N PRO A 44 48.61 -7.66 39.98
CA PRO A 44 49.19 -6.54 39.24
C PRO A 44 48.58 -6.40 37.84
N ARG A 45 48.63 -5.23 37.21
CA ARG A 45 48.00 -5.03 35.89
C ARG A 45 48.42 -6.12 34.89
N PRO A 46 47.49 -6.68 34.09
CA PRO A 46 47.81 -7.69 33.10
C PRO A 46 48.95 -7.23 32.20
N THR A 47 49.86 -8.15 31.89
CA THR A 47 50.87 -7.89 30.85
C THR A 47 50.21 -7.89 29.47
N ARG A 48 50.94 -7.47 28.41
CA ARG A 48 50.41 -7.33 27.04
C ARG A 48 49.73 -8.59 26.48
N ASN A 49 50.07 -9.77 27.00
CA ASN A 49 49.55 -11.05 26.55
C ASN A 49 48.64 -11.73 27.61
N GLU A 50 48.19 -11.01 28.64
CA GLU A 50 47.29 -11.54 29.65
C GLU A 50 45.91 -10.90 29.56
N PHE A 51 44.86 -11.71 29.75
CA PHE A 51 43.48 -11.26 29.79
C PHE A 51 42.76 -11.87 30.99
N GLN A 52 41.62 -11.26 31.34
CA GLN A 52 40.82 -11.67 32.49
C GLN A 52 39.46 -12.16 31.99
N ALA A 53 39.03 -13.32 32.47
CA ALA A 53 37.72 -13.88 32.17
C ALA A 53 37.24 -14.73 33.36
N CYS A 54 35.95 -14.62 33.69
CA CYS A 54 35.30 -15.46 34.71
C CYS A 54 36.00 -15.47 36.09
N GLY A 55 36.63 -14.35 36.50
CA GLY A 55 37.35 -14.27 37.78
C GLY A 55 38.77 -14.83 37.76
N TYR A 56 39.24 -15.30 36.60
CA TYR A 56 40.58 -15.85 36.41
C TYR A 56 41.40 -15.02 35.42
N ARG A 57 42.71 -15.11 35.57
CA ARG A 57 43.68 -14.51 34.66
C ARG A 57 44.29 -15.58 33.78
N PHE A 58 44.35 -15.29 32.49
CA PHE A 58 44.91 -16.17 31.48
C PHE A 58 46.02 -15.45 30.74
N ARG A 59 47.04 -16.22 30.35
CA ARG A 59 48.10 -15.77 29.44
C ARG A 59 47.88 -16.41 28.08
N LEU A 60 47.81 -15.58 27.05
CA LEU A 60 47.71 -15.98 25.65
C LEU A 60 49.10 -16.20 25.08
N PHE A 61 49.37 -17.41 24.61
CA PHE A 61 50.66 -17.79 24.03
C PHE A 61 50.66 -17.73 22.51
N ALA A 62 49.57 -18.17 21.90
CA ALA A 62 49.39 -18.14 20.46
C ALA A 62 47.92 -17.90 20.14
N CYS A 63 47.66 -17.06 19.16
CA CYS A 63 46.34 -16.92 18.57
C CYS A 63 46.48 -17.00 17.05
N LYS A 64 45.91 -18.02 16.44
CA LYS A 64 45.78 -18.12 14.98
C LYS A 64 44.32 -18.03 14.63
N TYR A 65 43.96 -17.01 13.88
CA TYR A 65 42.65 -16.92 13.28
C TYR A 65 42.67 -17.55 11.88
N PHE A 66 41.53 -18.08 11.47
CA PHE A 66 41.29 -18.47 10.10
C PHE A 66 39.89 -18.01 9.72
N SER A 67 39.79 -17.39 8.55
CA SER A 67 38.48 -17.11 7.94
C SER A 67 37.92 -18.44 7.48
N CYS A 68 36.72 -18.75 7.95
CA CYS A 68 36.08 -20.02 7.67
C CYS A 68 34.68 -19.73 7.15
N ASP A 69 34.56 -19.60 5.83
CA ASP A 69 33.27 -19.40 5.15
C ASP A 69 32.45 -20.70 5.06
N LEU A 70 32.80 -21.73 5.85
CA LEU A 70 32.20 -23.08 5.79
C LEU A 70 30.70 -23.12 6.12
N LEU A 71 30.14 -22.05 6.67
CA LEU A 71 28.69 -21.92 6.90
C LEU A 71 27.99 -21.06 5.82
N HIS A 72 28.72 -20.56 4.84
CA HIS A 72 28.21 -19.79 3.70
C HIS A 72 28.63 -20.46 2.38
N SER A 73 28.02 -21.60 2.04
CA SER A 73 27.62 -21.93 0.65
C SER A 73 27.20 -23.39 0.52
N GLY A 74 26.00 -23.59 -0.03
CA GLY A 74 25.46 -24.90 -0.40
C GLY A 74 26.18 -25.53 -1.59
N GLY A 75 27.41 -26.00 -1.37
CA GLY A 75 28.19 -26.70 -2.40
C GLY A 75 29.65 -26.99 -2.06
N SER A 76 30.03 -27.08 -0.79
CA SER A 76 31.44 -27.35 -0.45
C SER A 76 31.82 -28.81 -0.75
N SER A 77 32.85 -29.00 -1.58
CA SER A 77 33.35 -30.33 -1.93
C SER A 77 33.92 -31.03 -0.70
N PRO A 78 33.73 -32.36 -0.53
CA PRO A 78 34.21 -33.12 0.63
C PRO A 78 35.71 -32.94 0.91
N GLY A 79 36.51 -32.64 -0.12
CA GLY A 79 37.95 -32.39 0.00
C GLY A 79 38.32 -31.09 0.73
N LEU A 80 37.45 -30.08 0.76
CA LEU A 80 37.71 -28.84 1.50
C LEU A 80 37.47 -29.03 3.00
N LEU A 81 36.42 -29.77 3.36
CA LEU A 81 36.09 -30.12 4.74
C LEU A 81 37.21 -30.95 5.38
N ALA A 82 37.75 -31.94 4.65
CA ALA A 82 38.87 -32.77 5.09
C ALA A 82 40.15 -31.95 5.33
N LYS A 83 40.45 -30.96 4.46
CA LYS A 83 41.60 -30.07 4.64
C LYS A 83 41.44 -29.14 5.83
N VAL A 84 40.23 -28.64 6.08
CA VAL A 84 39.95 -27.81 7.26
C VAL A 84 40.05 -28.64 8.53
N PHE A 85 39.48 -29.84 8.56
CA PHE A 85 39.62 -30.77 9.70
C PHE A 85 41.07 -31.16 9.98
N ALA A 86 41.87 -31.50 8.96
CA ALA A 86 43.29 -31.82 9.13
C ALA A 86 44.08 -30.63 9.69
N ARG A 87 43.71 -29.41 9.31
CA ARG A 87 44.35 -28.19 9.79
C ARG A 87 43.93 -27.81 11.21
N ILE A 88 42.65 -28.01 11.55
CA ILE A 88 42.12 -27.89 12.91
C ILE A 88 42.81 -28.90 13.83
N HIS A 89 42.95 -30.15 13.38
CA HIS A 89 43.63 -31.23 14.10
C HIS A 89 45.09 -30.88 14.44
N ASN A 90 45.89 -30.46 13.44
CA ASN A 90 47.29 -30.10 13.65
C ASN A 90 47.49 -28.90 14.58
N VAL A 91 46.48 -28.04 14.72
CA VAL A 91 46.54 -26.89 15.62
C VAL A 91 46.11 -27.27 17.04
N LEU A 92 45.09 -28.13 17.18
CA LEU A 92 44.58 -28.56 18.48
C LEU A 92 45.46 -29.61 19.16
N TYR A 93 46.11 -30.50 18.39
CA TYR A 93 46.87 -31.63 18.91
C TYR A 93 48.25 -31.75 18.22
N PRO A 94 49.17 -30.80 18.46
CA PRO A 94 50.49 -30.84 17.84
C PRO A 94 51.27 -32.07 18.30
N GLY A 95 51.73 -32.90 17.34
CA GLY A 95 52.55 -34.09 17.61
C GLY A 95 51.77 -35.38 17.92
N VAL A 96 50.44 -35.35 17.93
CA VAL A 96 49.61 -36.56 18.04
C VAL A 96 49.28 -37.08 16.64
N ASP A 97 49.57 -38.34 16.40
CA ASP A 97 49.21 -39.03 15.16
C ASP A 97 47.68 -39.03 15.00
N ILE A 98 47.19 -38.56 13.84
CA ILE A 98 45.76 -38.50 13.49
C ILE A 98 45.09 -39.87 13.59
N SER A 99 45.88 -40.95 13.49
CA SER A 99 45.44 -42.34 13.64
C SER A 99 45.06 -42.70 15.08
N GLN A 100 45.72 -42.12 16.09
CA GLN A 100 45.39 -42.33 17.50
C GLN A 100 44.26 -41.40 17.96
N VAL A 101 44.21 -40.18 17.41
CA VAL A 101 43.07 -39.29 17.58
C VAL A 101 41.83 -39.90 16.94
N ALA A 102 41.93 -40.56 15.78
CA ALA A 102 40.81 -41.32 15.21
C ALA A 102 40.32 -42.41 16.18
N ALA A 103 41.20 -43.14 16.86
CA ALA A 103 40.79 -44.16 17.83
C ALA A 103 40.17 -43.60 19.13
N GLN A 104 40.63 -42.44 19.61
CA GLN A 104 40.05 -41.73 20.76
C GLN A 104 38.76 -40.97 20.41
N VAL A 105 38.71 -40.40 19.20
CA VAL A 105 37.51 -39.84 18.60
C VAL A 105 36.50 -40.94 18.36
N GLU A 106 36.85 -42.14 17.90
CA GLU A 106 35.95 -43.30 17.80
C GLU A 106 35.40 -43.72 19.18
N ARG A 107 36.23 -43.73 20.24
CA ARG A 107 35.77 -44.04 21.61
C ARG A 107 34.92 -42.94 22.26
N GLY A 108 35.07 -41.69 21.84
CA GLY A 108 34.33 -40.53 22.35
C GLY A 108 33.35 -39.95 21.34
N ARG A 109 33.16 -40.58 20.18
CA ARG A 109 32.46 -40.03 19.00
C ARG A 109 31.04 -39.70 19.36
N ASP A 110 30.37 -40.68 19.94
CA ASP A 110 28.95 -40.59 20.26
C ASP A 110 28.72 -39.55 21.35
N VAL A 111 29.65 -39.43 22.31
CA VAL A 111 29.57 -38.45 23.39
C VAL A 111 29.80 -37.03 22.87
N LEU A 112 30.80 -36.83 22.01
CA LEU A 112 31.09 -35.53 21.40
C LEU A 112 30.02 -35.12 20.39
N GLN A 113 29.50 -36.07 19.61
CA GLN A 113 28.37 -35.86 18.70
C GLN A 113 27.12 -35.47 19.49
N THR A 114 26.80 -36.21 20.56
CA THR A 114 25.66 -35.89 21.44
C THR A 114 25.80 -34.50 22.08
N LEU A 115 26.99 -34.13 22.56
CA LEU A 115 27.24 -32.80 23.13
C LEU A 115 27.16 -31.70 22.07
N ALA A 116 27.66 -31.95 20.87
CA ALA A 116 27.58 -31.02 19.74
C ALA A 116 26.13 -30.82 19.28
N ASP A 117 25.36 -31.89 19.16
CA ASP A 117 23.95 -31.85 18.78
C ASP A 117 23.12 -31.12 19.85
N LYS A 118 23.32 -31.46 21.13
CA LYS A 118 22.66 -30.79 22.26
C LYS A 118 23.00 -29.29 22.35
N TRP A 119 24.21 -28.91 21.93
CA TRP A 119 24.61 -27.52 21.88
C TRP A 119 24.04 -26.79 20.67
N ALA A 120 24.03 -27.42 19.50
CA ALA A 120 23.62 -26.81 18.23
C ALA A 120 22.10 -26.71 18.06
N GLU A 121 21.34 -27.65 18.61
CA GLU A 121 19.88 -27.73 18.51
C GLU A 121 19.16 -26.40 18.80
N PRO A 122 19.38 -25.71 19.94
CA PRO A 122 18.69 -24.44 20.21
C PRO A 122 19.06 -23.33 19.22
N PHE A 123 20.27 -23.34 18.65
CA PHE A 123 20.69 -22.33 17.67
C PHE A 123 20.06 -22.59 16.30
N ILE A 124 19.96 -23.85 15.88
CA ILE A 124 19.30 -24.24 14.62
C ILE A 124 17.82 -23.85 14.68
N VAL A 125 17.13 -24.21 15.76
CA VAL A 125 15.71 -23.85 15.96
C VAL A 125 15.50 -22.32 15.94
N GLU A 126 16.39 -21.55 16.58
CA GLU A 126 16.29 -20.09 16.58
C GLU A 126 16.57 -19.48 15.19
N ILE A 127 17.49 -20.05 14.41
CA ILE A 127 17.75 -19.62 13.03
C ILE A 127 16.54 -19.89 12.14
N ASP A 128 15.98 -21.10 12.20
CA ASP A 128 14.81 -21.48 11.42
C ASP A 128 13.60 -20.61 11.77
N ARG A 129 13.39 -20.34 13.07
CA ARG A 129 12.34 -19.43 13.54
C ARG A 129 12.52 -18.01 12.98
N ARG A 130 13.75 -17.49 12.93
CA ARG A 130 14.03 -16.17 12.33
C ARG A 130 13.79 -16.16 10.83
N GLN A 131 14.19 -17.21 10.13
CA GLN A 131 13.94 -17.33 8.70
C GLN A 131 12.44 -17.37 8.40
N ALA A 132 11.67 -18.16 9.16
CA ALA A 132 10.22 -18.21 9.05
C ALA A 132 9.58 -16.84 9.33
N ALA A 133 10.02 -16.14 10.38
CA ALA A 133 9.51 -14.80 10.70
C ALA A 133 9.83 -13.76 9.61
N GLU A 134 11.02 -13.81 8.99
CA GLU A 134 11.33 -12.90 7.89
C GLU A 134 10.51 -13.22 6.63
N GLN A 135 10.27 -14.51 6.34
CA GLN A 135 9.37 -14.92 5.26
C GLN A 135 7.94 -14.39 5.50
N GLU A 136 7.40 -14.57 6.71
CA GLU A 136 6.08 -14.05 7.08
C GLU A 136 6.02 -12.52 6.92
N LYS A 137 7.03 -11.80 7.40
CA LYS A 137 7.13 -10.34 7.25
C LYS A 137 7.14 -9.94 5.77
N THR A 138 7.88 -10.64 4.91
CA THR A 138 7.88 -10.34 3.48
C THR A 138 6.52 -10.59 2.83
N ALA A 139 5.81 -11.64 3.24
CA ALA A 139 4.45 -11.91 2.78
C ALA A 139 3.48 -10.81 3.22
N LEU A 140 3.52 -10.39 4.49
CA LEU A 140 2.71 -9.30 5.02
C LEU A 140 2.95 -7.98 4.29
N VAL A 141 4.21 -7.66 3.98
CA VAL A 141 4.55 -6.46 3.19
C VAL A 141 3.96 -6.53 1.78
N GLN A 142 3.96 -7.70 1.14
CA GLN A 142 3.32 -7.87 -0.17
C GLN A 142 1.80 -7.70 -0.09
N THR A 143 1.15 -8.27 0.92
CA THR A 143 -0.29 -8.11 1.16
C THR A 143 -0.66 -6.65 1.42
N LEU A 144 0.14 -5.92 2.20
CA LEU A 144 -0.09 -4.49 2.45
C LEU A 144 0.00 -3.67 1.16
N LYS A 145 1.02 -3.91 0.32
CA LYS A 145 1.14 -3.22 -0.97
C LYS A 145 -0.07 -3.43 -1.87
N PHE A 146 -0.56 -4.68 -1.96
CA PHE A 146 -1.76 -4.99 -2.74
C PHE A 146 -2.99 -4.24 -2.20
N SER A 147 -3.16 -4.20 -0.88
CA SER A 147 -4.26 -3.47 -0.24
C SER A 147 -4.16 -1.94 -0.44
N GLU A 148 -2.96 -1.38 -0.46
CA GLU A 148 -2.73 0.04 -0.77
C GLU A 148 -3.12 0.37 -2.22
N GLU A 149 -2.74 -0.48 -3.19
CA GLU A 149 -3.11 -0.32 -4.60
C GLU A 149 -4.63 -0.41 -4.82
N GLU A 150 -5.30 -1.33 -4.12
CA GLU A 150 -6.76 -1.45 -4.15
C GLU A 150 -7.43 -0.19 -3.58
N ASN A 151 -6.93 0.32 -2.44
CA ASN A 151 -7.42 1.56 -1.84
C ASN A 151 -7.26 2.77 -2.76
N ILE A 152 -6.10 2.90 -3.44
CA ILE A 152 -5.88 3.98 -4.42
C ILE A 152 -6.93 3.89 -5.54
N THR A 153 -7.17 2.69 -6.06
CA THR A 153 -8.16 2.44 -7.12
C THR A 153 -9.58 2.80 -6.66
N LEU A 154 -9.95 2.42 -5.44
CA LEU A 154 -11.25 2.77 -4.85
C LEU A 154 -11.42 4.28 -4.68
N VAL A 155 -10.39 4.99 -4.20
CA VAL A 155 -10.41 6.45 -4.07
C VAL A 155 -10.59 7.14 -5.43
N GLN A 156 -9.94 6.64 -6.48
CA GLN A 156 -10.11 7.17 -7.84
C GLN A 156 -11.55 6.96 -8.36
N LYS A 157 -12.13 5.76 -8.14
CA LYS A 157 -13.52 5.48 -8.51
C LYS A 157 -14.51 6.39 -7.77
N LEU A 158 -14.30 6.61 -6.47
CA LEU A 158 -15.13 7.53 -5.68
C LEU A 158 -15.07 8.96 -6.20
N LYS A 159 -13.88 9.46 -6.57
CA LYS A 159 -13.76 10.79 -7.19
C LYS A 159 -14.52 10.89 -8.52
N SER A 160 -14.44 9.86 -9.37
CA SER A 160 -15.19 9.82 -10.63
C SER A 160 -16.71 9.89 -10.38
N LEU A 161 -17.20 9.10 -9.43
CA LEU A 161 -18.62 9.08 -9.07
C LEU A 161 -19.09 10.42 -8.49
N GLU A 162 -18.26 11.11 -7.71
CA GLU A 162 -18.55 12.45 -7.19
C GLU A 162 -18.73 13.47 -8.33
N GLU A 163 -17.86 13.44 -9.34
CA GLU A 163 -17.96 14.33 -10.50
C GLU A 163 -19.17 14.00 -11.38
N GLU A 164 -19.47 12.71 -11.61
CA GLU A 164 -20.70 12.29 -12.31
C GLU A 164 -21.96 12.77 -11.58
N LYS A 165 -21.99 12.66 -10.24
CA LYS A 165 -23.09 13.16 -9.42
C LYS A 165 -23.26 14.66 -9.57
N LYS A 166 -22.17 15.45 -9.56
CA LYS A 166 -22.24 16.91 -9.78
C LYS A 166 -22.79 17.25 -11.16
N ALA A 167 -22.35 16.54 -12.20
CA ALA A 167 -22.83 16.73 -13.56
C ALA A 167 -24.33 16.41 -13.70
N LEU A 168 -24.81 15.33 -13.05
CA LEU A 168 -26.23 14.99 -13.00
C LEU A 168 -27.06 16.06 -12.29
N VAL A 169 -26.58 16.59 -11.17
CA VAL A 169 -27.25 17.68 -10.45
C VAL A 169 -27.37 18.94 -11.33
N GLN A 170 -26.33 19.29 -12.08
CA GLN A 170 -26.38 20.42 -13.01
C GLN A 170 -27.40 20.19 -14.14
N LYS A 171 -27.41 19.00 -14.75
CA LYS A 171 -28.41 18.65 -15.78
C LYS A 171 -29.84 18.73 -15.25
N LEU A 172 -30.07 18.28 -14.01
CA LEU A 172 -31.39 18.31 -13.39
C LEU A 172 -31.86 19.75 -13.16
N LYS A 173 -30.98 20.64 -12.68
CA LYS A 173 -31.28 22.08 -12.55
C LYS A 173 -31.66 22.72 -13.88
N SER A 174 -30.87 22.48 -14.93
CA SER A 174 -31.15 22.99 -16.28
C SER A 174 -32.52 22.52 -16.79
N SER A 175 -32.82 21.23 -16.63
CA SER A 175 -34.12 20.66 -17.03
C SER A 175 -35.29 21.27 -16.25
N GLU A 176 -35.09 21.62 -14.98
CA GLU A 176 -36.12 22.28 -14.17
C GLU A 176 -36.37 23.72 -14.65
N GLU A 177 -35.31 24.45 -15.03
CA GLU A 177 -35.41 25.78 -15.62
C GLU A 177 -36.13 25.76 -16.98
N GLU A 178 -35.79 24.82 -17.85
CA GLU A 178 -36.50 24.61 -19.13
C GLU A 178 -38.00 24.32 -18.92
N LYS A 179 -38.35 23.47 -17.93
CA LYS A 179 -39.75 23.22 -17.58
C LYS A 179 -40.48 24.47 -17.11
N LYS A 180 -39.82 25.33 -16.34
CA LYS A 180 -40.38 26.62 -15.89
C LYS A 180 -40.62 27.55 -17.07
N ALA A 181 -39.65 27.67 -17.98
CA ALA A 181 -39.77 28.48 -19.19
C ALA A 181 -40.93 28.00 -20.08
N LEU A 182 -41.02 26.69 -20.34
CA LEU A 182 -42.10 26.10 -21.13
C LEU A 182 -43.48 26.34 -20.49
N THR A 183 -43.54 26.31 -19.16
CA THR A 183 -44.79 26.60 -18.43
C THR A 183 -45.21 28.07 -18.59
N GLN A 184 -44.26 29.01 -18.58
CA GLN A 184 -44.54 30.42 -18.83
C GLN A 184 -44.98 30.67 -20.27
N GLU A 185 -44.31 30.06 -21.25
CA GLU A 185 -44.67 30.14 -22.67
C GLU A 185 -46.11 29.64 -22.91
N LYS A 186 -46.47 28.50 -22.33
CA LYS A 186 -47.84 27.97 -22.41
C LYS A 186 -48.88 28.93 -21.83
N LYS A 187 -48.56 29.63 -20.74
CA LYS A 187 -49.44 30.66 -20.17
C LYS A 187 -49.59 31.86 -21.10
N GLY A 188 -48.50 32.32 -21.72
CA GLY A 188 -48.51 33.40 -22.71
C GLY A 188 -49.38 33.05 -23.92
N LEU A 189 -49.16 31.87 -24.53
CA LEU A 189 -49.98 31.38 -25.66
C LEU A 189 -51.47 31.26 -25.29
N ALA A 190 -51.79 30.85 -24.06
CA ALA A 190 -53.18 30.78 -23.61
C ALA A 190 -53.83 32.17 -23.49
N GLN A 191 -53.06 33.19 -23.07
CA GLN A 191 -53.54 34.58 -23.03
C GLN A 191 -53.72 35.15 -24.43
N GLU A 192 -52.77 34.92 -25.34
CA GLU A 192 -52.85 35.36 -26.74
C GLU A 192 -54.06 34.74 -27.45
N LYS A 193 -54.31 33.43 -27.26
CA LYS A 193 -55.51 32.77 -27.78
C LYS A 193 -56.80 33.41 -27.26
N LYS A 194 -56.85 33.81 -25.98
CA LYS A 194 -58.02 34.51 -25.42
C LYS A 194 -58.19 35.90 -26.04
N ALA A 195 -57.11 36.65 -26.21
CA ALA A 195 -57.14 37.98 -26.84
C ALA A 195 -57.63 37.89 -28.30
N LEU A 196 -57.08 36.96 -29.08
CA LEU A 196 -57.50 36.72 -30.47
C LEU A 196 -58.97 36.32 -30.56
N ALA A 197 -59.46 35.50 -29.62
CA ALA A 197 -60.88 35.15 -29.57
C ALA A 197 -61.79 36.35 -29.27
N GLN A 198 -61.35 37.28 -28.42
CA GLN A 198 -62.08 38.53 -28.16
C GLN A 198 -62.06 39.46 -29.39
N GLU A 199 -60.92 39.60 -30.06
CA GLU A 199 -60.79 40.40 -31.27
C GLU A 199 -61.69 39.89 -32.39
N LYS A 200 -61.71 38.56 -32.61
CA LYS A 200 -62.64 37.93 -33.58
C LYS A 200 -64.11 38.24 -33.27
N LYS A 201 -64.51 38.22 -31.99
CA LYS A 201 -65.87 38.60 -31.58
C LYS A 201 -66.16 40.08 -31.87
N ALA A 202 -65.21 40.98 -31.59
CA ALA A 202 -65.35 42.40 -31.85
C ALA A 202 -65.46 42.69 -33.36
N LEU A 203 -64.65 42.04 -34.19
CA LEU A 203 -64.74 42.14 -35.66
C LEU A 203 -66.07 41.62 -36.18
N ALA A 204 -66.56 40.48 -35.69
CA ALA A 204 -67.86 39.95 -36.06
C ALA A 204 -69.02 40.92 -35.71
N TRP A 205 -68.92 41.61 -34.57
CA TRP A 205 -69.89 42.65 -34.20
C TRP A 205 -69.83 43.87 -35.13
N LYS A 206 -68.63 44.35 -35.45
CA LYS A 206 -68.44 45.47 -36.41
C LYS A 206 -69.00 45.13 -37.79
N LEU A 207 -68.80 43.90 -38.27
CA LEU A 207 -69.34 43.44 -39.55
C LEU A 207 -70.87 43.50 -39.56
N LYS A 208 -71.53 42.94 -38.53
CA LYS A 208 -72.99 43.00 -38.39
C LYS A 208 -73.52 44.43 -38.36
N LEU A 209 -72.83 45.33 -37.66
CA LEU A 209 -73.22 46.75 -37.60
C LEU A 209 -73.09 47.42 -38.97
N SER A 210 -72.04 47.11 -39.73
CA SER A 210 -71.84 47.61 -41.09
C SER A 210 -72.95 47.13 -42.03
N GLU A 211 -73.29 45.85 -41.98
CA GLU A 211 -74.41 45.28 -42.76
C GLU A 211 -75.75 45.96 -42.43
N GLN A 212 -76.01 46.27 -41.17
CA GLN A 212 -77.21 47.03 -40.78
C GLN A 212 -77.21 48.45 -41.34
N LYS A 213 -76.07 49.16 -41.28
CA LYS A 213 -75.92 50.50 -41.85
C LYS A 213 -76.15 50.49 -43.36
N GLU A 214 -75.60 49.52 -44.08
CA GLU A 214 -75.82 49.38 -45.53
C GLU A 214 -77.29 49.14 -45.86
N LYS A 215 -77.98 48.28 -45.10
CA LYS A 215 -79.43 48.06 -45.27
C LYS A 215 -80.23 49.34 -45.03
N ALA A 216 -79.91 50.10 -43.99
CA ALA A 216 -80.57 51.38 -43.70
C ALA A 216 -80.33 52.40 -44.82
N LEU A 217 -79.09 52.56 -45.29
CA LEU A 217 -78.74 53.44 -46.40
C LEU A 217 -79.46 53.03 -47.70
N ALA A 218 -79.59 51.72 -47.96
CA ALA A 218 -80.33 51.22 -49.12
C ALA A 218 -81.83 51.55 -49.05
N GLN A 219 -82.43 51.50 -47.86
CA GLN A 219 -83.82 51.92 -47.64
C GLN A 219 -84.00 53.44 -47.82
N GLU A 220 -83.09 54.24 -47.28
CA GLU A 220 -83.09 55.70 -47.43
C GLU A 220 -82.94 56.11 -48.91
N LYS A 221 -82.03 55.49 -49.65
CA LYS A 221 -81.91 55.69 -51.11
C LYS A 221 -83.20 55.34 -51.85
N LYS A 222 -83.89 54.26 -51.46
CA LYS A 222 -85.20 53.92 -52.06
C LYS A 222 -86.27 54.96 -51.75
N ALA A 223 -86.28 55.52 -50.53
CA ALA A 223 -87.21 56.57 -50.14
C ALA A 223 -86.96 57.86 -50.95
N THR A 224 -85.71 58.34 -50.99
CA THR A 224 -85.34 59.54 -51.75
C THR A 224 -85.63 59.41 -53.25
N VAL A 225 -85.42 58.23 -53.86
CA VAL A 225 -85.82 57.98 -55.25
C VAL A 225 -87.34 58.09 -55.44
N LYS A 226 -88.14 57.58 -54.50
CA LYS A 226 -89.60 57.75 -54.53
C LYS A 226 -90.00 59.21 -54.39
N ASP A 227 -89.37 59.94 -53.49
CA ASP A 227 -89.64 61.37 -53.26
C ASP A 227 -89.32 62.20 -54.50
N ILE A 228 -88.16 61.98 -55.13
CA ILE A 228 -87.78 62.60 -56.40
C ILE A 228 -88.81 62.29 -57.50
N ALA A 229 -89.23 61.02 -57.60
CA ALA A 229 -90.25 60.63 -58.57
C ALA A 229 -91.61 61.31 -58.30
N GLY A 230 -91.98 61.48 -57.03
CA GLY A 230 -93.18 62.21 -56.60
C GLY A 230 -93.13 63.70 -56.96
N LEU A 231 -92.05 64.39 -56.59
CA LEU A 231 -91.81 65.80 -56.95
C LEU A 231 -91.84 66.02 -58.46
N LYS A 232 -91.23 65.11 -59.23
CA LYS A 232 -91.24 65.18 -60.70
C LYS A 232 -92.66 65.12 -61.28
N ARG A 233 -93.55 64.30 -60.71
CA ARG A 233 -94.97 64.25 -61.12
C ARG A 233 -95.72 65.54 -60.78
N GLN A 234 -95.49 66.10 -59.59
CA GLN A 234 -96.10 67.37 -59.19
C GLN A 234 -95.68 68.51 -60.13
N LEU A 235 -94.39 68.57 -60.51
CA LEU A 235 -93.89 69.56 -61.45
C LEU A 235 -94.54 69.44 -62.84
N GLN A 236 -94.80 68.22 -63.31
CA GLN A 236 -95.51 67.98 -64.57
C GLN A 236 -96.98 68.42 -64.53
N GLN A 237 -97.63 68.39 -63.37
CA GLN A 237 -99.03 68.81 -63.19
C GLN A 237 -99.20 70.34 -63.07
N GLN A 238 -98.16 71.08 -62.65
CA GLN A 238 -98.19 72.54 -62.53
C GLN A 238 -97.81 73.29 -63.81
N GLY A 239 -97.33 72.58 -64.84
CA GLY A 239 -96.94 73.14 -66.15
C GLY A 239 -97.98 72.98 -67.26
N GLN A 240 -99.21 72.58 -66.93
CA GLN A 240 -100.38 72.51 -67.82
C GLN A 240 -101.41 73.56 -67.41
#